data_AF-A0A4Q5Y9R8-F1
#
_entry.id   AF-A0A4Q5Y9R8-F1
#
_cell.length_a   1.000
_cell.length_b   1.000
_cell.length_c   1.000
_cell.angle_alpha   90.00
_cell.angle_beta   90.00
_cell.angle_gamma   90.00
#
_symmetry.space_group_name_H-M   'P 1'
#
loop_
_entity.id
_entity.type
_entity.pdbx_description
1 polymer ?
#
loop_
_entity_poly.entity_id
_entity_poly.type
_entity_poly.pdbx_seq_one_letter_code
_entity_poly.pdbx_strand_id
1 'polypeptide(L)'
;ILGPRNLMPNPKTGTVTNDVASAVNEVKGGKIAFKVDKAGIIHASIGRVSFSPDKIQANSQELINAIIKAKPSTAKGTYLKGLTMAATMSPGIAIDTKSFVH
;
A
#
# COMPACT_ATOMS: atom_id res chain seq x y z
N ILE A 1 -4.90 26.42 4.89
CA ILE A 1 -4.14 25.64 5.90
C ILE A 1 -4.34 24.15 5.61
N LEU A 2 -3.32 23.48 5.06
CA LEU A 2 -3.41 22.11 4.49
C LEU A 2 -3.03 20.97 5.47
N GLY A 3 -2.50 21.32 6.64
CA GLY A 3 -2.04 20.38 7.67
C GLY A 3 -3.08 19.36 8.15
N PRO A 4 -4.30 19.76 8.55
CA PRO A 4 -5.27 18.82 9.14
C PRO A 4 -5.96 17.91 8.11
N ARG A 5 -5.83 18.16 6.81
CA ARG A 5 -6.47 17.36 5.75
C ARG A 5 -5.57 16.28 5.15
N ASN A 6 -4.34 16.09 5.65
CA ASN A 6 -3.35 15.18 5.06
C ASN A 6 -3.07 15.40 3.56
N LEU A 7 -3.46 16.56 3.02
CA LEU A 7 -3.27 16.96 1.61
C LEU A 7 -1.98 17.75 1.40
N MET A 8 -1.14 17.86 2.43
CA MET A 8 0.14 18.56 2.33
C MET A 8 1.07 17.78 1.39
N PRO A 9 1.53 18.37 0.27
CA PRO A 9 2.45 17.71 -0.64
C PRO A 9 3.72 17.30 0.12
N ASN A 10 4.12 16.05 -0.03
CA ASN A 10 5.27 15.49 0.68
C ASN A 10 6.29 14.95 -0.33
N PRO A 11 7.54 15.44 -0.32
CA PRO A 11 8.61 14.94 -1.17
C PRO A 11 8.83 13.43 -1.07
N LYS A 12 8.60 12.84 0.12
CA LYS A 12 8.70 11.38 0.33
C LYS A 12 7.63 10.59 -0.41
N THR A 13 6.50 11.22 -0.74
CA THR A 13 5.42 10.61 -1.52
C THR A 13 5.56 10.88 -3.02
N GLY A 14 6.64 11.56 -3.45
CA GLY A 14 6.86 11.91 -4.85
C GLY A 14 5.88 12.96 -5.40
N THR A 15 5.11 13.61 -4.54
CA THR A 15 4.15 14.68 -4.92
C THR A 15 4.80 16.06 -5.01
N VAL A 16 6.10 16.15 -4.74
CA VAL A 16 6.92 17.36 -4.93
C VAL A 16 8.08 16.96 -5.83
N THR A 17 7.87 17.07 -7.14
CA THR A 17 8.86 16.79 -8.19
C THR A 17 8.89 17.93 -9.19
N ASN A 18 10.04 18.13 -9.85
CA ASN A 18 10.18 19.15 -10.90
C ASN A 18 9.41 18.78 -12.18
N ASP A 19 9.09 17.49 -12.35
CA ASP A 19 8.26 16.99 -13.43
C ASP A 19 6.83 16.74 -12.94
N VAL A 20 5.97 17.71 -13.23
CA VAL A 20 4.56 17.74 -12.80
C VAL A 20 3.68 16.88 -13.71
N ALA A 21 4.05 16.71 -14.98
CA ALA A 21 3.24 15.99 -15.97
C ALA A 21 3.23 14.49 -15.68
N SER A 22 4.41 13.91 -15.41
CA SER A 22 4.52 12.50 -15.01
C SER A 22 3.86 12.25 -13.65
N ALA A 23 4.08 13.13 -12.66
CA ALA A 23 3.46 13.01 -11.34
C ALA A 23 1.93 13.02 -11.39
N VAL A 24 1.32 13.87 -12.22
CA VAL A 24 -0.16 13.90 -12.39
C VAL A 24 -0.66 12.61 -13.05
N ASN A 25 0.05 12.08 -14.03
CA ASN A 25 -0.32 10.83 -14.70
C ASN A 25 -0.19 9.63 -13.76
N GLU A 26 0.86 9.57 -12.93
CA GLU A 26 1.04 8.52 -11.93
C GLU A 26 -0.02 8.56 -10.83
N VAL A 27 -0.37 9.75 -10.34
CA VAL A 27 -1.43 9.92 -9.33
C VAL A 27 -2.80 9.56 -9.91
N LYS A 28 -3.09 9.96 -11.16
CA LYS A 28 -4.31 9.54 -11.88
C LYS A 28 -4.34 8.04 -12.16
N GLY A 29 -3.18 7.42 -12.40
CA GLY A 29 -3.00 5.98 -12.56
C GLY A 29 -3.29 5.17 -11.29
N GLY A 30 -3.61 5.84 -10.18
CA GLY A 30 -3.99 5.18 -8.93
C GLY A 30 -2.81 4.80 -8.06
N LYS A 31 -1.67 5.51 -8.18
CA LYS A 31 -0.53 5.30 -7.27
C LYS A 31 -0.95 5.56 -5.83
N ILE A 32 -0.99 4.49 -5.03
CA ILE A 32 -1.31 4.56 -3.61
C ILE A 32 -0.02 4.78 -2.82
N ALA A 33 0.06 5.91 -2.13
CA ALA A 33 1.11 6.14 -1.14
C ALA A 33 0.70 5.46 0.18
N PHE A 34 1.42 4.42 0.58
CA PHE A 34 1.25 3.80 1.88
C PHE A 34 2.27 4.38 2.88
N LYS A 35 1.82 4.61 4.11
CA LYS A 35 2.67 5.08 5.21
C LYS A 35 2.66 4.04 6.31
N VAL A 36 3.82 3.82 6.92
CA VAL A 36 3.96 2.95 8.08
C VAL A 36 3.49 3.71 9.32
N ASP A 37 2.62 3.09 10.12
CA ASP A 37 2.22 3.62 11.41
C ASP A 37 3.31 3.40 12.48
N LYS A 38 3.22 4.07 13.63
CA LYS A 38 4.17 3.94 14.74
C LYS A 38 4.26 2.51 15.28
N ALA A 39 3.19 1.72 15.12
CA ALA A 39 3.15 0.29 15.44
C ALA A 39 3.84 -0.61 14.40
N GLY A 40 4.36 -0.06 13.30
CA GLY A 40 5.00 -0.84 12.22
C GLY A 40 4.01 -1.53 11.29
N ILE A 41 2.74 -1.13 11.31
CA ILE A 41 1.68 -1.70 10.47
C ILE A 41 1.51 -0.83 9.22
N ILE A 42 1.31 -1.47 8.07
CA ILE A 42 1.00 -0.81 6.79
C ILE A 42 -0.49 -1.01 6.51
N HIS A 43 -1.20 0.10 6.32
CA HIS A 43 -2.59 0.10 5.88
C HIS A 43 -2.66 0.59 4.44
N ALA A 44 -3.20 -0.24 3.55
CA ALA A 44 -3.39 0.10 2.15
C ALA A 44 -4.74 -0.42 1.66
N SER A 45 -5.50 0.43 0.97
CA SER A 45 -6.77 0.06 0.35
C SER A 45 -6.52 -0.54 -1.04
N ILE A 46 -6.75 -1.85 -1.19
CA ILE A 46 -6.45 -2.61 -2.41
C ILE A 46 -7.56 -2.46 -3.48
N GLY A 47 -8.76 -2.02 -3.08
CA GLY A 47 -9.87 -1.79 -4.00
C GLY A 47 -11.19 -1.49 -3.30
N ARG A 48 -12.28 -1.61 -4.06
CA ARG A 48 -13.67 -1.56 -3.57
C ARG A 48 -14.38 -2.89 -3.84
N VAL A 49 -15.46 -3.14 -3.11
CA VAL A 49 -16.31 -4.35 -3.28
C VAL A 49 -16.88 -4.44 -4.71
N SER A 50 -17.00 -3.32 -5.41
CA SER A 50 -17.47 -3.26 -6.80
C SER A 50 -16.45 -3.73 -7.85
N PHE A 51 -15.23 -4.12 -7.46
CA PHE A 51 -14.21 -4.62 -8.40
C PHE A 51 -14.38 -6.12 -8.61
N SER A 52 -13.96 -6.61 -9.78
CA SER A 52 -13.94 -8.04 -10.03
C SER A 52 -12.93 -8.75 -9.12
N PRO A 53 -13.19 -10.01 -8.71
CA PRO A 53 -12.28 -10.78 -7.86
C PRO A 53 -10.85 -10.82 -8.39
N ASP A 54 -10.67 -10.99 -9.70
CA ASP A 54 -9.35 -11.08 -10.35
C ASP A 54 -8.53 -9.81 -10.18
N LYS A 55 -9.18 -8.64 -10.27
CA LYS A 55 -8.52 -7.34 -10.08
C LYS A 55 -8.10 -7.14 -8.63
N ILE A 56 -8.91 -7.60 -7.67
CA ILE A 56 -8.57 -7.53 -6.25
C ILE A 56 -7.36 -8.43 -5.97
N GLN A 57 -7.33 -9.64 -6.54
CA GLN A 57 -6.20 -10.54 -6.40
C GLN A 57 -4.91 -9.95 -6.99
N ALA A 58 -4.96 -9.41 -8.21
CA ALA A 58 -3.81 -8.80 -8.86
C ALA A 58 -3.28 -7.59 -8.07
N ASN A 59 -4.16 -6.73 -7.57
CA ASN A 59 -3.76 -5.58 -6.76
C ASN A 59 -3.14 -6.01 -5.41
N SER A 60 -3.69 -7.04 -4.76
CA SER A 60 -3.13 -7.60 -3.52
C SER A 60 -1.72 -8.14 -3.75
N GLN A 61 -1.51 -8.88 -4.83
CA GLN A 61 -0.20 -9.43 -5.18
C GLN A 61 0.83 -8.33 -5.42
N GLU A 62 0.46 -7.30 -6.19
CA GLU A 62 1.39 -6.21 -6.51
C GLU A 62 1.76 -5.41 -5.26
N LEU A 63 0.82 -5.20 -4.35
CA LEU A 63 1.10 -4.56 -3.06
C LEU A 63 2.11 -5.36 -2.23
N ILE A 64 1.92 -6.68 -2.13
CA ILE A 64 2.84 -7.56 -1.39
C ILE A 64 4.23 -7.54 -2.03
N ASN A 65 4.32 -7.63 -3.36
CA ASN A 65 5.58 -7.57 -4.10
C ASN A 65 6.30 -6.24 -3.87
N ALA A 66 5.58 -5.11 -3.91
CA ALA A 66 6.13 -3.79 -3.64
C ALA A 66 6.67 -3.66 -2.21
N ILE A 67 5.96 -4.24 -1.22
CA ILE A 67 6.40 -4.27 0.18
C ILE A 67 7.68 -5.10 0.32
N ILE A 68 7.75 -6.29 -0.29
CA ILE A 68 8.96 -7.14 -0.26
C ILE A 68 10.16 -6.41 -0.88
N LYS A 69 9.97 -5.73 -2.01
CA LYS A 69 11.02 -4.91 -2.64
C LYS A 69 11.46 -3.73 -1.78
N ALA A 70 10.54 -3.16 -0.99
CA ALA A 70 10.82 -2.08 -0.05
C ALA A 70 11.47 -2.56 1.25
N LYS A 71 11.77 -3.87 1.40
CA LYS A 71 12.47 -4.41 2.57
C LYS A 71 13.85 -3.76 2.71
N PRO A 72 14.12 -3.05 3.82
CA PRO A 72 15.46 -2.53 4.08
C PRO A 72 16.43 -3.66 4.35
N SER A 73 17.67 -3.53 3.87
CA SER A 73 18.75 -4.52 4.04
C SER A 73 19.10 -4.82 5.50
N THR A 74 18.72 -3.94 6.42
CA THR A 74 18.92 -4.07 7.86
C THR A 74 17.83 -4.90 8.56
N ALA A 75 16.72 -5.20 7.90
CA ALA A 75 15.63 -5.97 8.48
C ALA A 75 15.97 -7.47 8.56
N LYS A 76 16.27 -7.95 9.76
CA LYS A 76 16.54 -9.37 10.06
C LYS A 76 15.24 -10.11 10.40
N GLY A 77 15.12 -11.36 9.93
CA GLY A 77 13.98 -12.25 10.20
C GLY A 77 12.83 -12.14 9.19
N THR A 78 11.66 -12.70 9.57
CA THR A 78 10.44 -12.71 8.75
C THR A 78 9.89 -11.29 8.61
N TYR A 79 9.93 -10.76 7.38
CA TYR A 79 9.53 -9.38 7.09
C TYR A 79 8.00 -9.19 7.17
N LEU A 80 7.24 -10.18 6.73
CA LEU A 80 5.77 -10.20 6.79
C LEU A 80 5.31 -11.11 7.93
N LYS A 81 4.82 -10.52 9.04
CA LYS A 81 4.35 -11.29 10.21
C LYS A 81 2.93 -11.84 10.05
N GLY A 82 2.09 -11.15 9.30
CA GLY A 82 0.72 -11.55 9.04
C GLY A 82 0.04 -10.55 8.12
N LEU A 83 -0.96 -11.02 7.38
CA LEU A 83 -1.76 -10.20 6.47
C LEU A 83 -3.23 -10.43 6.78
N THR A 84 -3.96 -9.34 6.98
CA THR A 84 -5.40 -9.38 7.23
C THR A 84 -6.09 -8.52 6.18
N MET A 85 -7.11 -9.09 5.54
CA MET A 85 -8.00 -8.35 4.66
C MET A 85 -9.33 -8.14 5.35
N ALA A 86 -9.79 -6.90 5.39
CA ALA A 86 -11.09 -6.53 5.92
C ALA A 86 -11.75 -5.50 5.00
N ALA A 87 -13.07 -5.58 4.87
CA ALA A 87 -13.85 -4.46 4.35
C ALA A 87 -14.11 -3.45 5.48
N THR A 88 -14.53 -2.23 5.12
CA THR A 88 -14.69 -1.10 6.06
C THR A 88 -15.54 -1.43 7.29
N MET A 89 -16.53 -2.31 7.16
CA MET A 89 -17.45 -2.69 8.24
C MET A 89 -17.61 -4.21 8.37
N SER A 90 -16.55 -4.98 8.13
CA SER A 90 -16.61 -6.45 8.17
C SER A 90 -15.51 -7.06 9.04
N PRO A 91 -15.72 -8.26 9.61
CA PRO A 91 -14.66 -8.97 10.30
C PRO A 91 -13.48 -9.23 9.36
N GLY A 92 -12.26 -9.09 9.89
CA GLY A 92 -11.04 -9.31 9.13
C GLY A 92 -10.78 -10.80 8.91
N ILE A 93 -10.41 -11.16 7.69
CA ILE A 93 -9.98 -12.49 7.31
C ILE A 93 -8.45 -12.49 7.33
N ALA A 94 -7.87 -13.36 8.15
CA ALA A 94 -6.43 -13.60 8.14
C ALA A 94 -6.07 -14.42 6.90
N ILE A 95 -5.09 -13.94 6.15
CA ILE A 95 -4.59 -14.61 4.95
C ILE A 95 -3.21 -15.15 5.27
N ASP A 96 -2.97 -16.39 4.85
CA ASP A 96 -1.65 -16.97 4.97
C ASP A 96 -0.68 -16.25 4.04
N THR A 97 0.38 -15.70 4.62
CA THR A 97 1.44 -15.00 3.88
C THR A 97 2.46 -15.98 3.29
N LYS A 98 2.45 -17.25 3.70
CA LYS A 98 3.42 -18.26 3.24
C LYS A 98 3.22 -18.69 1.79
N SER A 99 2.00 -18.57 1.24
CA SER A 99 1.72 -18.89 -0.16
C SER A 99 2.25 -17.85 -1.15
N PHE A 100 2.64 -16.66 -0.66
CA PHE A 100 3.09 -15.53 -1.49
C PHE A 100 4.60 -15.27 -1.39
N VAL A 101 5.30 -15.99 -0.53
CA VAL A 101 6.76 -15.93 -0.39
C VAL A 101 7.35 -17.14 -1.12
N HIS A 102 7.62 -16.97 -2.40
CA HIS A 102 8.61 -17.76 -3.13
C HIS A 102 9.86 -16.90 -3.35
#